data_AF-A0A091QK66-F1
#
_entry.id   AF-A0A091QK66-F1
#
_cell.length_a   1.000
_cell.length_b   1.000
_cell.length_c   1.000
_cell.angle_alpha   90.00
_cell.angle_beta   90.00
_cell.angle_gamma   90.00
#
_symmetry.space_group_name_H-M   'P 1'
#
loop_
_entity.id
_entity.type
_entity.pdbx_description
1 polymer ?
#
loop_
_entity_poly.entity_id
_entity_poly.type
_entity_poly.pdbx_seq_one_letter_code
_entity_poly.pdbx_strand_id
1 'polypeptide(L)'
;RMAEPSGNELASAAAKGDLVQLTNLLQENVNVNAQNGFGRTALQVMKLGNPEIARRLLMSGADPDLRDGTGFAVLPDAAREGFVDTLQTPPAFRA
;
A
#
# COMPACT_ATOMS: atom_id res chain seq x y z
N ARG A 1 -10.56 -2.28 -20.37
CA ARG A 1 -9.53 -1.68 -19.48
C ARG A 1 -8.80 -2.86 -18.85
N MET A 2 -7.77 -3.36 -19.53
CA MET A 2 -6.99 -4.52 -19.05
C MET A 2 -6.23 -4.05 -17.82
N ALA A 3 -6.30 -4.79 -16.73
CA ALA A 3 -5.54 -4.47 -15.52
C ALA A 3 -4.06 -4.45 -15.92
N GLU A 4 -3.44 -3.28 -15.85
CA GLU A 4 -1.98 -3.14 -15.89
C GLU A 4 -1.41 -4.19 -14.89
N PRO A 5 -0.43 -5.02 -15.30
CA PRO A 5 -0.01 -6.21 -14.55
C PRO A 5 0.45 -5.95 -13.09
N SER A 6 0.64 -4.71 -12.66
CA SER A 6 1.20 -4.40 -11.33
C SER A 6 0.18 -4.35 -10.18
N GLY A 7 -1.07 -3.93 -10.42
CA GLY A 7 -2.03 -3.66 -9.33
C GLY A 7 -2.60 -4.93 -8.67
N ASN A 8 -2.93 -5.93 -9.49
CA ASN A 8 -3.42 -7.23 -8.99
C ASN A 8 -2.33 -8.01 -8.24
N GLU A 9 -1.09 -7.95 -8.72
CA GLU A 9 0.04 -8.67 -8.14
C GLU A 9 0.44 -8.06 -6.79
N LEU A 10 0.58 -6.73 -6.72
CA LEU A 10 0.82 -6.02 -5.47
C LEU A 10 -0.27 -6.28 -4.44
N ALA A 11 -1.55 -6.18 -4.86
CA ALA A 11 -2.68 -6.46 -4.00
C ALA A 11 -2.70 -7.91 -3.50
N SER A 12 -2.39 -8.87 -4.36
CA SER A 12 -2.31 -10.29 -4.01
C SER A 12 -1.20 -10.57 -2.99
N ALA A 13 0.01 -10.05 -3.22
CA ALA A 13 1.13 -10.19 -2.29
C ALA A 13 0.81 -9.55 -0.92
N ALA A 14 0.26 -8.33 -0.94
CA ALA A 14 -0.13 -7.62 0.28
C ALA A 14 -1.22 -8.37 1.06
N ALA A 15 -2.27 -8.87 0.40
CA ALA A 15 -3.36 -9.61 1.03
C ALA A 15 -2.91 -10.95 1.63
N LYS A 16 -1.92 -11.62 1.00
CA LYS A 16 -1.31 -12.84 1.55
C LYS A 16 -0.33 -12.54 2.70
N GLY A 17 0.13 -11.29 2.81
CA GLY A 17 1.22 -10.90 3.70
C GLY A 17 2.58 -11.41 3.24
N ASP A 18 2.74 -11.65 1.93
CA ASP A 18 3.99 -12.10 1.33
C ASP A 18 4.94 -10.92 1.13
N LEU A 19 5.74 -10.67 2.16
CA LEU A 19 6.68 -9.54 2.19
C LEU A 19 7.77 -9.66 1.13
N VAL A 20 8.18 -10.88 0.79
CA VAL A 20 9.26 -11.12 -0.18
C VAL A 20 8.75 -10.80 -1.58
N GLN A 21 7.61 -11.38 -1.96
CA GLN A 21 6.99 -11.09 -3.25
C GLN A 21 6.67 -9.60 -3.40
N LEU A 22 6.09 -8.98 -2.36
CA LEU A 22 5.79 -7.56 -2.36
C LEU A 22 7.05 -6.72 -2.58
N THR A 23 8.14 -7.05 -1.89
CA THR A 23 9.42 -6.34 -2.03
C THR A 23 9.95 -6.39 -3.46
N ASN A 24 9.94 -7.57 -4.07
CA ASN A 24 10.44 -7.76 -5.42
C ASN A 24 9.61 -6.95 -6.42
N LEU A 25 8.27 -7.00 -6.31
CA LEU A 25 7.38 -6.21 -7.15
C LEU A 25 7.64 -4.71 -7.03
N LEU A 26 7.81 -4.20 -5.80
CA LEU A 26 8.09 -2.77 -5.56
C LEU A 26 9.43 -2.29 -6.14
N GLN A 27 10.37 -3.19 -6.43
CA GLN A 27 11.63 -2.85 -7.10
C GLN A 27 11.48 -2.67 -8.62
N GLU A 28 10.39 -3.15 -9.23
CA GLU A 28 10.21 -3.18 -10.68
C GLU A 28 9.60 -1.90 -11.30
N ASN A 29 9.82 -0.71 -10.70
CA ASN A 29 9.20 0.57 -11.14
C ASN A 29 7.66 0.49 -11.29
N VAL A 30 7.02 -0.38 -10.50
CA VAL A 30 5.57 -0.52 -10.48
C VAL A 30 4.90 0.69 -9.86
N ASN A 31 3.70 1.03 -10.34
CA ASN A 31 2.86 1.99 -9.65
C ASN A 31 2.30 1.36 -8.37
N VAL A 32 2.85 1.73 -7.21
CA VAL A 32 2.41 1.26 -5.88
C VAL A 32 0.93 1.56 -5.59
N ASN A 33 0.40 2.62 -6.21
CA ASN A 33 -1.00 3.04 -6.09
C ASN A 33 -1.91 2.43 -7.17
N ALA A 34 -1.40 1.48 -7.96
CA ALA A 34 -2.22 0.76 -8.93
C ALA A 34 -3.36 0.02 -8.22
N GLN A 35 -4.58 0.23 -8.72
CA GLN A 35 -5.76 -0.46 -8.24
C GLN A 35 -5.86 -1.86 -8.87
N ASN A 36 -6.23 -2.84 -8.07
CA ASN A 36 -6.57 -4.18 -8.52
C ASN A 36 -7.91 -4.21 -9.26
N GLY A 37 -8.34 -5.38 -9.70
CA GLY A 37 -9.62 -5.60 -10.39
C GLY A 37 -10.87 -5.23 -9.59
N PHE A 38 -10.73 -4.98 -8.29
CA PHE A 38 -11.80 -4.50 -7.41
C PHE A 38 -11.75 -2.99 -7.16
N GLY A 39 -10.84 -2.26 -7.83
CA GLY A 39 -10.66 -0.83 -7.62
C GLY A 39 -9.96 -0.47 -6.30
N ARG A 40 -9.15 -1.40 -5.74
CA ARG A 40 -8.47 -1.22 -4.45
C ARG A 40 -6.95 -1.27 -4.60
N THR A 41 -6.23 -0.45 -3.83
CA THR A 41 -4.77 -0.48 -3.77
C THR A 41 -4.26 -1.61 -2.88
N ALA A 42 -2.98 -1.95 -3.00
CA ALA A 42 -2.34 -2.94 -2.14
C ALA A 42 -2.41 -2.56 -0.64
N LEU A 43 -2.32 -1.26 -0.33
CA LEU A 43 -2.41 -0.75 1.04
C LEU A 43 -3.80 -0.97 1.66
N GLN A 44 -4.86 -0.94 0.85
CA GLN A 44 -6.23 -1.15 1.30
C GLN A 44 -6.59 -2.62 1.54
N VAL A 45 -5.90 -3.57 0.87
CA VAL A 45 -6.20 -5.00 0.96
C VAL A 45 -5.16 -5.81 1.72
N MET A 46 -4.12 -5.16 2.26
CA MET A 46 -3.04 -5.88 2.93
C MET A 46 -3.52 -6.70 4.14
N LYS A 47 -2.79 -7.77 4.45
CA LYS A 47 -3.08 -8.65 5.58
C LYS A 47 -3.01 -7.87 6.91
N LEU A 48 -4.11 -7.87 7.66
CA LEU A 48 -4.16 -7.32 9.01
C LEU A 48 -3.11 -7.99 9.92
N GLY A 49 -2.53 -7.21 10.83
CA GLY A 49 -1.49 -7.68 11.74
C GLY A 49 -0.11 -7.87 11.10
N ASN A 50 0.09 -7.43 9.86
CA ASN A 50 1.40 -7.42 9.20
C ASN A 50 1.88 -5.98 8.93
N PRO A 51 2.35 -5.26 9.96
CA PRO A 51 2.72 -3.84 9.83
C PRO A 51 3.88 -3.60 8.85
N GLU A 52 4.74 -4.60 8.63
CA GLU A 52 5.87 -4.47 7.72
C GLU A 52 5.41 -4.32 6.26
N ILE A 53 4.33 -4.99 5.86
CA ILE A 53 3.71 -4.79 4.54
C ILE A 53 3.27 -3.32 4.37
N ALA A 54 2.59 -2.77 5.38
CA ALA A 54 2.14 -1.38 5.41
C ALA A 54 3.33 -0.43 5.24
N ARG A 55 4.38 -0.65 6.04
CA ARG A 55 5.59 0.15 6.03
C ARG A 55 6.26 0.15 4.66
N ARG A 56 6.41 -1.03 4.03
CA ARG A 56 7.05 -1.13 2.71
C ARG A 56 6.25 -0.44 1.61
N LEU A 57 4.93 -0.56 1.64
CA LEU A 57 4.06 0.17 0.71
C LEU A 57 4.19 1.69 0.90
N LEU A 58 4.07 2.18 2.13
CA LEU A 58 4.18 3.61 2.46
C LEU A 58 5.55 4.19 2.10
N MET A 59 6.64 3.48 2.44
CA MET A 59 8.01 3.88 2.05
C MET A 59 8.21 3.91 0.53
N SER A 60 7.43 3.13 -0.22
CA SER A 60 7.47 3.13 -1.68
C SER A 60 6.55 4.18 -2.31
N GLY A 61 5.94 5.06 -1.51
CA GLY A 61 5.07 6.15 -1.97
C GLY A 61 3.60 5.76 -2.08
N ALA A 62 3.15 4.69 -1.40
CA ALA A 62 1.72 4.38 -1.33
C ALA A 62 0.96 5.54 -0.68
N ASP A 63 -0.13 5.96 -1.31
CA ASP A 63 -1.01 7.01 -0.82
C ASP A 63 -2.08 6.39 0.10
N PRO A 64 -2.04 6.68 1.41
CA PRO A 64 -3.04 6.18 2.36
C PRO A 64 -4.41 6.85 2.22
N ASP A 65 -4.48 8.03 1.61
CA ASP A 65 -5.72 8.80 1.45
C ASP A 65 -6.47 8.45 0.16
N LEU A 66 -5.87 7.58 -0.67
CA LEU A 66 -6.47 7.14 -1.92
C LEU A 66 -7.73 6.35 -1.64
N ARG A 67 -8.84 6.82 -2.23
CA ARG A 67 -10.17 6.24 -2.03
C ARG A 67 -10.41 5.12 -3.04
N ASP A 68 -11.07 4.06 -2.60
CA ASP A 68 -11.55 3.03 -3.51
C ASP A 68 -12.76 3.54 -4.35
N GLY A 69 -13.21 2.72 -5.30
CA GLY A 69 -14.35 3.04 -6.17
C GLY A 69 -15.69 3.25 -5.44
N THR A 70 -15.74 3.00 -4.12
CA THR A 70 -16.90 3.25 -3.26
C THR A 70 -16.75 4.50 -2.40
N GLY A 71 -15.64 5.22 -2.53
CA GLY A 71 -15.38 6.49 -1.85
C GLY A 71 -14.76 6.34 -0.46
N PHE A 72 -14.41 5.11 -0.04
CA PHE A 72 -13.77 4.85 1.24
C PHE A 72 -12.24 4.86 1.10
N ALA A 73 -11.59 5.68 1.92
CA ALA A 73 -10.14 5.57 2.17
C ALA A 73 -9.96 4.47 3.22
N VAL A 74 -9.73 3.24 2.77
CA VAL A 74 -9.55 2.11 3.70
C VAL A 74 -8.07 1.98 4.01
N LEU A 75 -7.59 2.79 4.94
CA LEU A 75 -6.49 2.31 5.76
C LEU A 75 -7.06 1.23 6.69
N PRO A 76 -6.46 0.04 6.74
CA PRO A 76 -6.77 -0.88 7.82
C PRO A 76 -6.50 -0.19 9.16
N ASP A 77 -7.40 -0.31 10.14
CA ASP A 77 -7.28 0.40 11.43
C ASP A 77 -5.87 0.23 12.07
N ALA A 78 -5.26 -0.94 11.86
CA ALA A 78 -3.89 -1.27 12.29
C ALA A 78 -2.77 -0.41 11.67
N ALA A 79 -2.97 0.17 10.49
CA ALA A 79 -2.02 1.11 9.88
C ALA A 79 -2.21 2.54 10.40
N ARG A 80 -3.46 2.90 10.72
CA ARG A 80 -3.86 4.28 10.99
C ARG A 80 -3.44 4.77 12.37
N GLU A 81 -3.45 3.92 13.40
CA GLU A 81 -3.20 4.34 14.79
C GLU A 81 -1.72 4.51 15.19
N GLY A 82 -0.76 4.13 14.35
CA GLY A 82 0.66 4.32 14.71
C GLY A 82 1.66 4.32 13.56
N PHE A 83 1.31 3.81 12.38
CA PHE A 83 2.25 3.73 11.26
C PHE A 83 2.21 4.96 10.36
N VAL A 84 1.03 5.53 10.14
CA VAL A 84 0.86 6.68 9.24
C VAL A 84 1.52 7.93 9.80
N ASP A 85 1.30 8.28 11.07
CA ASP A 85 1.98 9.44 11.70
C ASP A 85 3.51 9.27 11.72
N THR A 86 4.02 8.04 11.86
CA THR A 86 5.46 7.78 11.93
C THR A 86 6.15 7.79 10.55
N LEU A 87 5.41 7.47 9.48
CA LEU A 87 5.95 7.36 8.12
C LEU A 87 5.58 8.53 7.21
N GLN A 88 4.50 9.26 7.49
CA GLN A 88 4.12 10.49 6.79
C GLN A 88 4.78 11.74 7.36
N THR A 89 5.48 11.68 8.50
CA THR A 89 6.40 12.77 8.87
C THR A 89 7.57 12.76 7.90
N PRO A 90 7.69 13.70 6.93
CA PRO A 90 9.00 13.95 6.35
C PRO A 90 9.96 14.28 7.50
N PRO A 91 11.22 13.84 7.49
CA PRO A 91 12.16 14.29 8.49
C PRO A 91 12.13 15.81 8.47
N ALA A 92 11.76 16.41 9.61
CA ALA A 92 11.79 17.84 9.80
C ALA A 92 13.26 18.28 9.67
N PHE A 93 13.70 18.53 8.43
CA PHE A 93 14.92 19.27 8.20
C PHE A 93 14.60 20.72 8.49
N ARG A 94 14.83 21.08 9.75
CA ARG A 94 15.09 22.45 10.17
C ARG A 94 16.17 23.03 9.25
N ALA A 95 15.82 24.10 8.56
CA ALA A 95 16.69 25.23 8.25
C ALA A 95 15.80 26.46 8.11
#